data_AF-A0A7U9SSX1-F1
#
_entry.id   AF-A0A7U9SSX1-F1
#
_cell.length_a   1.000
_cell.length_b   1.000
_cell.length_c   1.000
_cell.angle_alpha   90.00
_cell.angle_beta   90.00
_cell.angle_gamma   90.00
#
_symmetry.space_group_name_H-M   'P 1'
#
loop_
_entity.id
_entity.type
_entity.pdbx_description
1 polymer ?
#
loop_
_entity_poly.entity_id
_entity_poly.type
_entity_poly.pdbx_seq_one_letter_code
_entity_poly.pdbx_strand_id
1 'polypeptide(L)'
;MAVLKHIANKNADYGEAQRYLIFQYDKDTSKPTLDENGELIPRKEYIMDGINCDPFTFDMECRELNALYHKNESYDDVKSHHYIISFDPKDVTENGLTGEQAQQIGLEYARKNFPGHQALVCTHMDGHNESGNIHVHIVINSLRKYDIERQDFMERACDSRAGYKHHVSKDYLTHLKQSLMDICHREHLHQVDLLAPAEKKITDREYRAKQRGQKKLDGRNRQIIADGLTPRKTVFQTQKEFLRNAIEEAAASSCSLEEYQKLLLEKYSIRLKTSRGRFSYLHPKRSKYITERMLGTHYGADYLLKLFEENAIKREDKKRLNAPEEYDTEVKPSTNRDSTPEQEEPMAILFVKSDLRLVTDLQTCVKAQQSAAYANKVKLSNLKEMAKTVAYIQEHGYDTRDSLEDSFSEIKSHASGSRKDLKSVEDKLRKVNEQIHYTGQYLANKSVYQQFCKAKNKGQFRKEHTTEIALYEAARKFLKGQSTDGRLPSMKLLKAEKDNLLRQKKEIQKTYHYYRDYQKELTTVCSNVDMILGRPHNKQTEKEKNADIS
;
A
#
# COMPACT_ATOMS: atom_id res chain seq x y z
N MET A 1 0.29 6.34 -3.60
CA MET A 1 -0.73 7.34 -3.93
C MET A 1 -1.94 6.55 -4.41
N ALA A 2 -3.15 7.02 -4.14
CA ALA A 2 -4.32 6.25 -4.54
C ALA A 2 -4.45 6.19 -6.07
N VAL A 3 -4.68 4.99 -6.61
CA VAL A 3 -4.86 4.74 -8.05
C VAL A 3 -6.12 3.92 -8.31
N LEU A 4 -6.77 4.20 -9.44
CA LEU A 4 -7.93 3.45 -9.92
C LEU A 4 -7.56 2.63 -11.15
N LYS A 5 -7.80 1.32 -11.07
CA LYS A 5 -7.70 0.39 -12.20
C LYS A 5 -9.07 -0.16 -12.56
N HIS A 6 -9.31 -0.35 -13.87
CA HIS A 6 -10.53 -0.95 -14.40
C HIS A 6 -10.19 -2.13 -15.31
N ILE A 7 -10.92 -3.24 -15.14
CA ILE A 7 -10.83 -4.45 -15.96
C ILE A 7 -12.26 -4.86 -16.34
N ALA A 8 -12.54 -5.01 -17.63
CA ALA A 8 -13.77 -5.63 -18.10
C ALA A 8 -13.56 -7.16 -18.16
N ASN A 9 -14.49 -7.92 -17.60
CA ASN A 9 -14.42 -9.38 -17.53
C ASN A 9 -15.52 -10.02 -18.39
N LYS A 10 -15.13 -10.97 -19.24
CA LYS A 10 -16.03 -11.75 -20.10
C LYS A 10 -16.33 -13.14 -19.53
N ASN A 11 -15.71 -13.53 -18.41
CA ASN A 11 -15.90 -14.83 -17.80
C ASN A 11 -17.35 -15.00 -17.32
N ALA A 12 -18.01 -16.04 -17.82
CA ALA A 12 -19.39 -16.37 -17.47
C ALA A 12 -19.52 -16.94 -16.04
N ASP A 13 -18.43 -17.43 -15.46
CA ASP A 13 -18.39 -17.84 -14.06
C ASP A 13 -18.21 -16.63 -13.14
N TYR A 14 -19.32 -16.12 -12.61
CA TYR A 14 -19.31 -15.03 -11.65
C TYR A 14 -18.69 -15.42 -10.29
N GLY A 15 -18.66 -16.73 -9.97
CA GLY A 15 -18.04 -17.25 -8.76
C GLY A 15 -16.51 -17.11 -8.78
N GLU A 16 -15.88 -17.02 -9.96
CA GLU A 16 -14.44 -16.74 -10.06
C GLU A 16 -14.07 -15.40 -9.41
N ALA A 17 -14.96 -14.39 -9.46
CA ALA A 17 -14.71 -13.12 -8.81
C ALA A 17 -14.69 -13.28 -7.28
N GLN A 18 -15.67 -13.97 -6.70
CA GLN A 18 -15.68 -14.26 -5.26
C GLN A 18 -14.47 -15.10 -4.86
N ARG A 19 -14.13 -16.13 -5.63
CA ARG A 19 -12.95 -16.98 -5.36
C ARG A 19 -11.66 -16.18 -5.37
N TYR A 20 -11.46 -15.31 -6.37
CA TYR A 20 -10.30 -14.42 -6.45
C TYR A 20 -10.17 -13.50 -5.24
N LEU A 21 -11.30 -13.06 -4.67
CA LEU A 21 -11.34 -12.15 -3.54
C LEU A 21 -11.13 -12.85 -2.19
N ILE A 22 -11.51 -14.13 -2.05
CA ILE A 22 -11.50 -14.84 -0.77
C ILE A 22 -10.27 -15.75 -0.63
N PHE A 23 -9.72 -16.25 -1.74
CA PHE A 23 -8.62 -17.21 -1.74
C PHE A 23 -7.31 -16.60 -2.24
N GLN A 24 -6.20 -17.25 -1.87
CA GLN A 24 -4.86 -16.86 -2.30
C GLN A 24 -4.61 -17.30 -3.74
N TYR A 25 -3.99 -16.45 -4.55
CA TYR A 25 -3.63 -16.75 -5.93
C TYR A 25 -2.14 -16.55 -6.15
N ASP A 26 -1.53 -17.45 -6.90
CA ASP A 26 -0.15 -17.34 -7.36
C ASP A 26 0.00 -16.09 -8.25
N LYS A 27 0.96 -15.25 -7.89
CA LYS A 27 1.18 -13.93 -8.49
C LYS A 27 1.69 -14.03 -9.93
N ASP A 28 2.40 -15.10 -10.27
CA ASP A 28 2.99 -15.32 -11.60
C ASP A 28 2.03 -16.00 -12.56
N THR A 29 1.25 -16.99 -12.07
CA THR A 29 0.38 -17.82 -12.90
C THR A 29 -1.08 -17.36 -12.87
N SER A 30 -1.46 -16.48 -11.93
CA SER A 30 -2.86 -16.08 -11.70
C SER A 30 -3.78 -17.29 -11.47
N LYS A 31 -3.24 -18.34 -10.85
CA LYS A 31 -3.97 -19.56 -10.48
C LYS A 31 -4.18 -19.58 -8.97
N PRO A 32 -5.24 -20.20 -8.46
CA PRO A 32 -5.42 -20.35 -7.02
C PRO A 32 -4.26 -21.15 -6.40
N THR A 33 -3.87 -20.76 -5.20
CA THR A 33 -2.86 -21.46 -4.40
C THR A 33 -3.58 -22.57 -3.65
N LEU A 34 -3.03 -23.78 -3.74
CA LEU A 34 -3.58 -24.97 -3.10
C LEU A 34 -2.69 -25.40 -1.94
N ASP A 35 -3.30 -25.94 -0.90
CA ASP A 35 -2.57 -26.57 0.20
C ASP A 35 -2.08 -27.98 -0.17
N GLU A 36 -1.46 -28.66 0.80
CA GLU A 36 -0.92 -30.02 0.62
C GLU A 36 -1.99 -31.06 0.23
N ASN A 37 -3.27 -30.77 0.52
CA ASN A 37 -4.41 -31.63 0.20
C ASN A 37 -5.09 -31.25 -1.12
N GLY A 38 -4.62 -30.19 -1.79
CA GLY A 38 -5.23 -29.68 -3.03
C GLY A 38 -6.43 -28.76 -2.79
N GLU A 39 -6.65 -28.28 -1.57
CA GLU A 39 -7.74 -27.37 -1.22
C GLU A 39 -7.33 -25.90 -1.40
N LEU A 40 -8.30 -25.04 -1.69
CA LEU A 40 -8.05 -23.60 -1.86
C LEU A 40 -7.63 -22.96 -0.53
N ILE A 41 -6.51 -22.25 -0.52
CA ILE A 41 -6.03 -21.56 0.69
C ILE A 41 -6.77 -20.22 0.85
N PRO A 42 -7.51 -19.99 1.95
CA PRO A 42 -8.17 -18.70 2.19
C PRO A 42 -7.14 -17.59 2.44
N ARG A 43 -7.51 -16.36 2.09
CA ARG A 43 -6.73 -15.18 2.46
C ARG A 43 -6.78 -14.98 3.97
N LYS A 44 -5.64 -14.53 4.53
CA LYS A 44 -5.50 -14.32 5.98
C LYS A 44 -6.42 -13.21 6.49
N GLU A 45 -6.55 -12.13 5.71
CA GLU A 45 -7.32 -10.95 6.09
C GLU A 45 -8.01 -10.36 4.86
N TYR A 46 -9.34 -10.24 4.93
CA TYR A 46 -10.17 -9.52 3.96
C TYR A 46 -11.45 -9.04 4.64
N ILE A 47 -12.03 -7.95 4.12
CA ILE A 47 -13.36 -7.46 4.52
C ILE A 47 -14.20 -7.42 3.25
N MET A 48 -15.39 -8.02 3.25
CA MET A 48 -16.22 -8.13 2.05
C MET A 48 -17.69 -7.81 2.35
N ASP A 49 -18.29 -6.98 1.50
CA ASP A 49 -19.68 -6.55 1.57
C ASP A 49 -20.32 -6.58 0.18
N GLY A 50 -21.65 -6.74 0.16
CA GLY A 50 -22.47 -6.67 -1.04
C GLY A 50 -23.27 -5.37 -1.11
N ILE A 51 -23.49 -4.85 -2.31
CA ILE A 51 -24.43 -3.77 -2.60
C ILE A 51 -25.47 -4.32 -3.57
N ASN A 52 -26.76 -4.19 -3.23
CA ASN A 52 -27.91 -4.71 -3.98
C ASN A 52 -27.87 -6.24 -4.22
N CYS A 53 -27.05 -6.96 -3.45
CA CYS A 53 -26.89 -8.40 -3.43
C CYS A 53 -26.26 -8.84 -2.10
N ASP A 54 -26.40 -10.11 -1.75
CA ASP A 54 -25.61 -10.74 -0.70
C ASP A 54 -24.24 -11.15 -1.28
N PRO A 55 -23.13 -10.85 -0.59
CA PRO A 55 -21.81 -11.07 -1.14
C PRO A 55 -21.45 -12.56 -1.35
N PHE A 56 -22.13 -13.48 -0.67
CA PHE A 56 -21.92 -14.93 -0.81
C PHE A 56 -22.83 -15.56 -1.87
N THR A 57 -23.87 -14.87 -2.33
CA THR A 57 -24.75 -15.32 -3.43
C THR A 57 -24.67 -14.44 -4.67
N PHE A 58 -23.68 -13.54 -4.75
CA PHE A 58 -23.50 -12.61 -5.87
C PHE A 58 -23.51 -13.31 -7.24
N ASP A 59 -22.88 -14.47 -7.37
CA ASP A 59 -22.82 -15.22 -8.63
C ASP A 59 -24.20 -15.73 -9.08
N MET A 60 -25.01 -16.21 -8.14
CA MET A 60 -26.36 -16.68 -8.39
C MET A 60 -27.27 -15.51 -8.76
N GLU A 61 -27.27 -14.45 -7.94
CA GLU A 61 -28.13 -13.29 -8.18
C GLU A 61 -27.76 -12.55 -9.47
N CYS A 62 -26.48 -12.52 -9.87
CA CYS A 62 -26.08 -11.95 -11.16
C CYS A 62 -26.62 -12.78 -12.33
N ARG A 63 -26.57 -14.11 -12.22
CA ARG A 63 -27.09 -15.03 -13.24
C ARG A 63 -28.61 -14.94 -13.37
N GLU A 64 -29.32 -14.85 -12.24
CA GLU A 64 -30.78 -14.63 -12.23
C GLU A 64 -31.17 -13.32 -12.92
N LEU A 65 -30.48 -12.22 -12.60
CA LEU A 65 -30.73 -10.93 -13.24
C LEU A 65 -30.44 -10.96 -14.74
N ASN A 66 -29.34 -11.60 -15.15
CA ASN A 66 -28.99 -11.76 -16.55
C ASN A 66 -30.06 -12.56 -17.32
N ALA A 67 -30.57 -13.64 -16.72
CA ALA A 67 -31.63 -14.46 -17.29
C ALA A 67 -32.94 -13.68 -17.43
N LEU A 68 -33.31 -12.88 -16.42
CA LEU A 68 -34.50 -12.03 -16.44
C LEU A 68 -34.51 -11.04 -17.61
N TYR A 69 -33.34 -10.47 -17.95
CA TYR A 69 -33.21 -9.47 -19.00
C TYR A 69 -32.68 -10.02 -20.34
N HIS A 70 -32.49 -11.35 -20.45
CA HIS A 70 -31.91 -12.01 -21.63
C HIS A 70 -30.59 -11.34 -22.09
N LYS A 71 -29.67 -11.14 -21.13
CA LYS A 71 -28.35 -10.54 -21.39
C LYS A 71 -27.23 -11.47 -20.97
N ASN A 72 -26.03 -11.16 -21.47
CA ASN A 72 -24.79 -11.82 -21.07
C ASN A 72 -24.73 -13.30 -21.49
N GLU A 73 -25.45 -13.69 -22.54
CA GLU A 73 -25.51 -15.07 -23.04
C GLU A 73 -24.32 -15.42 -23.96
N SER A 74 -23.76 -14.42 -24.66
CA SER A 74 -22.66 -14.66 -25.61
C SER A 74 -21.32 -14.77 -24.89
N TYR A 75 -20.40 -15.58 -25.41
CA TYR A 75 -19.02 -15.67 -24.89
C TYR A 75 -18.31 -14.29 -24.86
N ASP A 76 -18.56 -13.45 -25.86
CA ASP A 76 -17.89 -12.16 -25.99
C ASP A 76 -18.49 -11.02 -25.16
N ASP A 77 -19.64 -11.27 -24.53
CA ASP A 77 -20.29 -10.28 -23.68
C ASP A 77 -19.46 -9.99 -22.43
N VAL A 78 -19.27 -8.72 -22.11
CA VAL A 78 -18.76 -8.29 -20.80
C VAL A 78 -19.79 -8.62 -19.73
N LYS A 79 -19.40 -9.48 -18.80
CA LYS A 79 -20.22 -10.04 -17.73
C LYS A 79 -20.14 -9.23 -16.45
N SER A 80 -18.96 -8.74 -16.14
CA SER A 80 -18.70 -7.94 -14.95
C SER A 80 -17.59 -6.94 -15.19
N HIS A 81 -17.54 -5.90 -14.35
CA HIS A 81 -16.48 -4.91 -14.35
C HIS A 81 -15.79 -4.96 -12.98
N HIS A 82 -14.47 -5.03 -12.99
CA HIS A 82 -13.65 -5.07 -11.80
C HIS A 82 -12.86 -3.77 -11.69
N TYR A 83 -13.16 -3.01 -10.66
CA TYR A 83 -12.42 -1.82 -10.27
C TYR A 83 -11.53 -2.15 -9.09
N ILE A 84 -10.32 -1.59 -9.09
CA ILE A 84 -9.37 -1.74 -8.00
C ILE A 84 -8.90 -0.35 -7.61
N ILE A 85 -9.18 0.03 -6.38
CA ILE A 85 -8.63 1.22 -5.73
C ILE A 85 -7.44 0.75 -4.90
N SER A 86 -6.24 1.23 -5.18
CA SER A 86 -5.05 0.90 -4.38
C SER A 86 -4.52 2.16 -3.74
N PHE A 87 -4.39 2.19 -2.41
CA PHE A 87 -3.91 3.35 -1.65
C PHE A 87 -2.37 3.41 -1.57
N ASP A 88 -1.81 4.53 -1.09
CA ASP A 88 -0.39 4.56 -0.79
C ASP A 88 -0.10 3.66 0.42
N PRO A 89 0.92 2.78 0.37
CA PRO A 89 1.33 2.05 1.57
C PRO A 89 1.69 2.97 2.74
N LYS A 90 2.13 4.20 2.47
CA LYS A 90 2.37 5.22 3.50
C LYS A 90 1.10 5.69 4.20
N ASP A 91 -0.08 5.59 3.56
CA ASP A 91 -1.33 6.00 4.19
C ASP A 91 -1.61 5.22 5.47
N VAL A 92 -1.11 3.98 5.57
CA VAL A 92 -1.22 3.17 6.79
C VAL A 92 -0.41 3.79 7.95
N THR A 93 0.79 4.29 7.66
CA THR A 93 1.73 4.79 8.68
C THR A 93 1.64 6.30 8.92
N GLU A 94 1.28 7.08 7.89
CA GLU A 94 1.29 8.54 7.91
C GLU A 94 -0.12 9.10 8.10
N ASN A 95 -1.15 8.47 7.52
CA ASN A 95 -2.54 8.94 7.56
C ASN A 95 -3.49 8.01 8.32
N GLY A 96 -2.97 6.95 8.94
CA GLY A 96 -3.74 6.03 9.78
C GLY A 96 -4.79 5.20 9.04
N LEU A 97 -4.65 5.00 7.72
CA LEU A 97 -5.61 4.23 6.93
C LEU A 97 -5.66 2.76 7.38
N THR A 98 -6.85 2.34 7.81
CA THR A 98 -7.15 0.95 8.21
C THR A 98 -7.92 0.20 7.12
N GLY A 99 -7.97 -1.13 7.21
CA GLY A 99 -8.77 -1.96 6.30
C GLY A 99 -10.26 -1.62 6.35
N GLU A 100 -10.78 -1.34 7.55
CA GLU A 100 -12.17 -0.95 7.76
C GLU A 100 -12.50 0.41 7.14
N GLN A 101 -11.60 1.40 7.28
CA GLN A 101 -11.76 2.71 6.62
C GLN A 101 -11.71 2.57 5.10
N ALA A 102 -10.75 1.80 4.57
CA ALA A 102 -10.66 1.53 3.15
C ALA A 102 -11.91 0.81 2.61
N GLN A 103 -12.46 -0.15 3.36
CA GLN A 103 -13.73 -0.80 3.01
C GLN A 103 -14.88 0.20 2.95
N GLN A 104 -14.95 1.11 3.92
CA GLN A 104 -16.01 2.11 3.97
C GLN A 104 -15.91 3.12 2.82
N ILE A 105 -14.69 3.56 2.48
CA ILE A 105 -14.41 4.34 1.28
C ILE A 105 -14.85 3.57 0.03
N GLY A 106 -14.53 2.28 -0.04
CA GLY A 106 -14.95 1.39 -1.12
C GLY A 106 -16.46 1.32 -1.31
N LEU A 107 -17.20 1.17 -0.21
CA LEU A 107 -18.66 1.12 -0.20
C LEU A 107 -19.28 2.46 -0.61
N GLU A 108 -18.78 3.57 -0.07
CA GLU A 108 -19.22 4.91 -0.46
C GLU A 108 -18.97 5.13 -1.96
N TYR A 109 -17.74 4.84 -2.41
CA TYR A 109 -17.35 4.97 -3.80
C TYR A 109 -18.25 4.12 -4.71
N ALA A 110 -18.50 2.87 -4.37
CA ALA A 110 -19.34 1.99 -5.17
C ALA A 110 -20.79 2.46 -5.22
N ARG A 111 -21.37 2.93 -4.10
CA ARG A 111 -22.74 3.46 -4.05
C ARG A 111 -22.90 4.72 -4.90
N LYS A 112 -21.96 5.65 -4.80
CA LYS A 112 -21.97 6.92 -5.54
C LYS A 112 -21.78 6.70 -7.04
N ASN A 113 -20.81 5.86 -7.40
CA ASN A 113 -20.36 5.74 -8.78
C ASN A 113 -21.03 4.61 -9.56
N PHE A 114 -21.62 3.60 -8.91
CA PHE A 114 -22.30 2.47 -9.58
C PHE A 114 -23.72 2.24 -9.05
N PRO A 115 -24.56 3.30 -8.93
CA PRO A 115 -25.85 3.21 -8.23
C PRO A 115 -26.79 2.20 -8.92
N GLY A 116 -27.41 1.29 -8.16
CA GLY A 116 -28.34 0.31 -8.73
C GLY A 116 -27.68 -0.89 -9.44
N HIS A 117 -26.35 -0.98 -9.51
CA HIS A 117 -25.68 -2.25 -9.86
C HIS A 117 -25.61 -3.18 -8.64
N GLN A 118 -25.59 -4.49 -8.91
CA GLN A 118 -25.10 -5.47 -7.94
C GLN A 118 -23.57 -5.33 -7.87
N ALA A 119 -23.03 -5.21 -6.66
CA ALA A 119 -21.59 -5.06 -6.47
C ALA A 119 -21.06 -5.87 -5.29
N LEU A 120 -19.90 -6.47 -5.47
CA LEU A 120 -19.02 -6.91 -4.38
C LEU A 120 -18.01 -5.82 -4.10
N VAL A 121 -17.85 -5.45 -2.83
CA VAL A 121 -16.79 -4.56 -2.36
C VAL A 121 -15.94 -5.35 -1.37
N CYS A 122 -14.67 -5.55 -1.68
CA CYS A 122 -13.76 -6.35 -0.88
C CYS A 122 -12.42 -5.67 -0.68
N THR A 123 -12.02 -5.45 0.57
CA THR A 123 -10.74 -4.85 0.94
C THR A 123 -9.74 -5.92 1.33
N HIS A 124 -8.53 -5.79 0.79
CA HIS A 124 -7.36 -6.61 1.09
C HIS A 124 -6.27 -5.74 1.71
N MET A 125 -5.63 -6.25 2.77
CA MET A 125 -4.54 -5.56 3.49
C MET A 125 -3.15 -6.16 3.18
N ASP A 126 -3.10 -7.26 2.43
CA ASP A 126 -1.90 -8.04 2.15
C ASP A 126 -1.03 -7.46 1.01
N GLY A 127 -1.58 -6.57 0.19
CA GLY A 127 -0.89 -5.93 -0.94
C GLY A 127 -0.40 -6.92 -2.01
N HIS A 128 -0.11 -6.42 -3.21
CA HIS A 128 0.60 -7.25 -4.20
C HIS A 128 2.08 -7.37 -3.78
N ASN A 129 2.67 -8.56 -3.83
CA ASN A 129 4.07 -8.79 -3.43
C ASN A 129 4.40 -8.51 -1.94
N GLU A 130 3.44 -8.68 -1.01
CA GLU A 130 3.66 -8.37 0.42
C GLU A 130 4.01 -6.89 0.64
N SER A 131 3.61 -6.03 -0.30
CA SER A 131 3.87 -4.58 -0.20
C SER A 131 3.11 -3.93 0.96
N GLY A 132 2.14 -4.64 1.56
CA GLY A 132 1.27 -4.11 2.61
C GLY A 132 0.30 -3.03 2.12
N ASN A 133 0.11 -2.90 0.79
CA ASN A 133 -0.78 -1.88 0.26
C ASN A 133 -2.23 -2.31 0.47
N ILE A 134 -2.97 -1.51 1.24
CA ILE A 134 -4.41 -1.65 1.33
C ILE A 134 -5.02 -1.33 -0.03
N HIS A 135 -5.90 -2.20 -0.50
CA HIS A 135 -6.62 -2.01 -1.76
C HIS A 135 -8.03 -2.57 -1.68
N VAL A 136 -8.93 -1.90 -2.39
CA VAL A 136 -10.36 -2.23 -2.47
C VAL A 136 -10.67 -2.72 -3.86
N HIS A 137 -11.22 -3.92 -3.93
CA HIS A 137 -11.82 -4.48 -5.12
C HIS A 137 -13.32 -4.17 -5.15
N ILE A 138 -13.79 -3.61 -6.26
CA ILE A 138 -15.22 -3.39 -6.52
C ILE A 138 -15.57 -4.15 -7.79
N VAL A 139 -16.31 -5.25 -7.65
CA VAL A 139 -16.78 -6.06 -8.79
C VAL A 139 -18.26 -5.81 -8.98
N ILE A 140 -18.65 -5.21 -10.11
CA ILE A 140 -20.06 -4.98 -10.43
C ILE A 140 -20.54 -5.96 -11.51
N ASN A 141 -21.80 -6.39 -11.41
CA ASN A 141 -22.46 -7.01 -12.56
C ASN A 141 -22.49 -6.00 -13.71
N SER A 142 -22.22 -6.45 -14.94
CA SER A 142 -22.32 -5.55 -16.09
C SER A 142 -23.74 -5.04 -16.26
N LEU A 143 -24.77 -5.77 -15.82
CA LEU A 143 -26.15 -5.29 -15.82
C LEU A 143 -26.49 -4.43 -14.59
N ARG A 144 -27.28 -3.39 -14.80
CA ARG A 144 -27.91 -2.61 -13.73
C ARG A 144 -29.19 -3.30 -13.24
N LYS A 145 -29.35 -3.45 -11.92
CA LYS A 145 -30.51 -4.10 -11.28
C LYS A 145 -31.71 -3.16 -11.12
N TYR A 146 -31.45 -1.89 -10.82
CA TYR A 146 -32.50 -0.90 -10.57
C TYR A 146 -32.40 0.32 -11.50
N ASP A 147 -33.54 0.89 -11.86
CA ASP A 147 -33.58 2.23 -12.43
C ASP A 147 -33.08 3.24 -11.37
N ILE A 148 -32.31 4.22 -11.81
CA ILE A 148 -31.76 5.27 -10.95
C ILE A 148 -31.96 6.63 -11.59
N GLU A 149 -31.88 7.67 -10.77
CA GLU A 149 -31.86 9.04 -11.29
C GLU A 149 -30.60 9.28 -12.10
N ARG A 150 -30.77 9.74 -13.34
CA ARG A 150 -29.67 9.97 -14.26
C ARG A 150 -28.74 11.05 -13.71
N GLN A 151 -27.44 10.74 -13.68
CA GLN A 151 -26.39 11.65 -13.23
C GLN A 151 -25.67 12.27 -14.43
N ASP A 152 -24.97 13.39 -14.23
CA ASP A 152 -24.30 14.15 -15.30
C ASP A 152 -23.23 13.34 -16.05
N PHE A 153 -22.58 12.39 -15.37
CA PHE A 153 -21.57 11.51 -15.97
C PHE A 153 -22.16 10.36 -16.80
N MET A 154 -23.49 10.22 -16.84
CA MET A 154 -24.20 9.20 -17.61
C MET A 154 -24.59 9.74 -18.99
N GLU A 155 -23.81 9.37 -20.00
CA GLU A 155 -23.92 9.91 -21.36
C GLU A 155 -25.20 9.49 -22.09
N ARG A 156 -25.68 8.26 -21.87
CA ARG A 156 -26.83 7.71 -22.59
C ARG A 156 -28.04 7.64 -21.68
N ALA A 157 -29.23 7.86 -22.23
CA ALA A 157 -30.48 7.72 -21.49
C ALA A 157 -30.69 6.30 -20.92
N CYS A 158 -30.09 5.28 -21.53
CA CYS A 158 -30.14 3.91 -21.02
C CYS A 158 -29.16 3.64 -19.87
N ASP A 159 -28.15 4.49 -19.65
CA ASP A 159 -27.13 4.26 -18.63
C ASP A 159 -27.74 4.26 -17.22
N SER A 160 -28.89 4.91 -17.01
CA SER A 160 -29.61 4.97 -15.74
C SER A 160 -30.74 3.94 -15.60
N ARG A 161 -30.92 3.03 -16.56
CA ARG A 161 -32.06 2.10 -16.60
C ARG A 161 -31.70 0.67 -16.20
N ALA A 162 -32.62 -0.02 -15.53
CA ALA A 162 -32.50 -1.44 -15.20
C ALA A 162 -32.42 -2.31 -16.47
N GLY A 163 -31.63 -3.38 -16.42
CA GLY A 163 -31.41 -4.30 -17.53
C GLY A 163 -30.41 -3.83 -18.60
N TYR A 164 -29.90 -2.60 -18.49
CA TYR A 164 -28.87 -2.08 -19.38
C TYR A 164 -27.47 -2.30 -18.83
N LYS A 165 -26.51 -2.41 -19.76
CA LYS A 165 -25.10 -2.69 -19.42
C LYS A 165 -24.37 -1.42 -19.00
N HIS A 166 -23.49 -1.57 -18.02
CA HIS A 166 -22.53 -0.57 -17.60
C HIS A 166 -21.60 -0.21 -18.76
N HIS A 167 -21.59 1.07 -19.11
CA HIS A 167 -20.79 1.59 -20.21
C HIS A 167 -19.80 2.62 -19.68
N VAL A 168 -18.54 2.20 -19.52
CA VAL A 168 -17.45 3.10 -19.13
C VAL A 168 -16.98 3.88 -20.35
N SER A 169 -17.55 5.06 -20.52
CA SER A 169 -17.02 6.03 -21.46
C SER A 169 -15.77 6.73 -20.91
N LYS A 170 -15.16 7.60 -21.72
CA LYS A 170 -14.03 8.42 -21.28
C LYS A 170 -14.43 9.40 -20.20
N ASP A 171 -15.62 10.01 -20.31
CA ASP A 171 -16.08 11.03 -19.37
C ASP A 171 -16.56 10.37 -18.07
N TYR A 172 -17.19 9.19 -18.15
CA TYR A 172 -17.46 8.37 -16.98
C TYR A 172 -16.15 7.99 -16.27
N LEU A 173 -15.12 7.50 -16.99
CA LEU A 173 -13.83 7.20 -16.36
C LEU A 173 -13.17 8.43 -15.73
N THR A 174 -13.36 9.61 -16.33
CA THR A 174 -12.88 10.89 -15.79
C THR A 174 -13.60 11.21 -14.48
N HIS A 175 -14.93 11.05 -14.44
CA HIS A 175 -15.73 11.17 -13.22
C HIS A 175 -15.27 10.18 -12.14
N LEU A 176 -15.07 8.90 -12.48
CA LEU A 176 -14.61 7.88 -11.54
C LEU A 176 -13.28 8.26 -10.88
N LYS A 177 -12.35 8.80 -11.67
CA LYS A 177 -11.06 9.28 -11.17
C LYS A 177 -11.21 10.51 -10.28
N GLN A 178 -11.99 11.50 -10.71
CA GLN A 178 -12.25 12.70 -9.91
C GLN A 178 -12.91 12.34 -8.57
N SER A 179 -13.94 11.50 -8.60
CA SER A 179 -14.65 11.01 -7.42
C SER A 179 -13.71 10.32 -6.42
N LEU A 180 -12.71 9.57 -6.89
CA LEU A 180 -11.68 8.98 -6.03
C LEU A 180 -10.75 10.04 -5.44
N MET A 181 -10.29 10.99 -6.26
CA MET A 181 -9.43 12.08 -5.79
C MET A 181 -10.13 12.93 -4.72
N ASP A 182 -11.40 13.26 -4.92
CA ASP A 182 -12.20 14.04 -3.98
C ASP A 182 -12.30 13.33 -2.63
N ILE A 183 -12.55 12.02 -2.63
CA ILE A 183 -12.58 11.23 -1.39
C ILE A 183 -11.20 11.20 -0.76
N CYS A 184 -10.13 10.95 -1.51
CA CYS A 184 -8.79 10.90 -0.93
C CYS A 184 -8.37 12.26 -0.35
N HIS A 185 -8.70 13.37 -1.00
CA HIS A 185 -8.46 14.71 -0.44
C HIS A 185 -9.27 14.95 0.84
N ARG A 186 -10.55 14.55 0.86
CA ARG A 186 -11.43 14.68 2.04
C ARG A 186 -10.92 13.86 3.23
N GLU A 187 -10.44 12.65 2.97
CA GLU A 187 -9.92 11.74 3.99
C GLU A 187 -8.42 11.97 4.29
N HIS A 188 -7.81 13.03 3.75
CA HIS A 188 -6.40 13.38 3.92
C HIS A 188 -5.41 12.24 3.54
N LEU A 189 -5.74 11.49 2.48
CA LEU A 189 -4.91 10.41 1.94
C LEU A 189 -3.98 10.90 0.83
N HIS A 190 -2.87 10.17 0.63
CA HIS A 190 -1.92 10.46 -0.44
C HIS A 190 -2.57 10.30 -1.82
N GLN A 191 -2.76 11.42 -2.51
CA GLN A 191 -3.37 11.44 -3.83
C GLN A 191 -2.41 11.94 -4.91
N VAL A 192 -2.43 11.26 -6.06
CA VAL A 192 -1.84 11.76 -7.31
C VAL A 192 -2.94 12.32 -8.20
N ASP A 193 -2.63 13.31 -9.03
CA ASP A 193 -3.57 13.70 -10.07
C ASP A 193 -3.78 12.55 -11.07
N LEU A 194 -4.97 11.94 -11.04
CA LEU A 194 -5.35 10.82 -11.90
C LEU A 194 -5.79 11.27 -13.30
N LEU A 195 -6.05 12.56 -13.48
CA LEU A 195 -6.44 13.19 -14.73
C LEU A 195 -5.22 13.63 -15.54
N ALA A 196 -4.16 14.07 -14.85
CA ALA A 196 -2.87 14.36 -15.46
C ALA A 196 -2.24 13.11 -16.10
N PRO A 197 -1.59 13.24 -17.28
CA PRO A 197 -0.75 12.18 -17.82
C PRO A 197 0.49 11.95 -16.93
N ALA A 198 0.85 10.69 -16.70
CA ALA A 198 2.00 10.35 -15.86
C ALA A 198 3.33 10.90 -16.38
N GLU A 199 4.10 11.51 -15.48
CA GLU A 199 5.48 11.97 -15.69
C GLU A 199 6.37 10.85 -16.23
N LYS A 200 6.36 9.72 -15.52
CA LYS A 200 7.01 8.47 -15.91
C LYS A 200 5.97 7.37 -16.04
N LYS A 201 5.63 7.03 -17.28
CA LYS A 201 4.54 6.09 -17.58
C LYS A 201 5.05 4.66 -17.69
N ILE A 202 4.84 3.85 -16.66
CA ILE A 202 5.09 2.40 -16.69
C ILE A 202 3.74 1.68 -16.74
N THR A 203 3.51 0.86 -17.76
CA THR A 203 2.25 0.10 -17.86
C THR A 203 2.36 -1.26 -17.18
N ASP A 204 1.25 -1.84 -16.74
CA ASP A 204 1.23 -3.21 -16.17
C ASP A 204 1.90 -4.24 -17.08
N ARG A 205 1.67 -4.13 -18.40
CA ARG A 205 2.33 -5.00 -19.40
C ARG A 205 3.85 -4.86 -19.35
N GLU A 206 4.34 -3.64 -19.20
CA GLU A 206 5.78 -3.35 -19.10
C GLU A 206 6.35 -3.84 -17.77
N TYR A 207 5.67 -3.57 -16.66
CA TYR A 207 6.03 -4.06 -15.33
C TYR A 207 6.15 -5.59 -15.32
N ARG A 208 5.13 -6.31 -15.81
CA ARG A 208 5.13 -7.77 -15.92
C ARG A 208 6.20 -8.28 -16.90
N ALA A 209 6.48 -7.55 -17.99
CA ALA A 209 7.57 -7.90 -18.90
C ALA A 209 8.94 -7.78 -18.23
N LYS A 210 9.13 -6.76 -17.37
CA LYS A 210 10.35 -6.61 -16.57
C LYS A 210 10.53 -7.78 -15.61
N GLN A 211 9.49 -8.13 -14.83
CA GLN A 211 9.56 -9.25 -13.88
C GLN A 211 9.87 -10.59 -14.56
N ARG A 212 9.14 -10.93 -15.64
CA ARG A 212 9.41 -12.17 -16.40
C ARG A 212 10.80 -12.17 -17.04
N GLY A 213 11.24 -11.03 -17.55
CA GLY A 213 12.57 -10.86 -18.10
C GLY A 213 13.67 -11.08 -17.06
N GLN A 214 13.48 -10.53 -15.85
CA GLN A 214 14.37 -10.71 -14.72
C GLN A 214 14.44 -12.17 -14.29
N LYS A 215 13.31 -12.85 -14.09
CA LYS A 215 13.26 -14.28 -13.73
C LYS A 215 14.01 -15.16 -14.73
N LYS A 216 13.87 -14.87 -16.03
CA LYS A 216 14.61 -15.58 -17.10
C LYS A 216 16.11 -15.26 -17.09
N LEU A 217 16.48 -14.03 -16.80
CA LEU A 217 17.88 -13.61 -16.65
C LEU A 217 18.52 -14.30 -15.45
N ASP A 218 17.85 -14.33 -14.30
CA ASP A 218 18.33 -14.98 -13.08
C ASP A 218 18.48 -16.49 -13.26
N GLY A 219 17.55 -17.13 -13.99
CA GLY A 219 17.68 -18.53 -14.38
C GLY A 219 18.95 -18.82 -15.18
N ARG A 220 19.27 -17.97 -16.17
CA ARG A 220 20.50 -18.07 -16.96
C ARG A 220 21.75 -17.74 -16.14
N ASN A 221 21.68 -16.71 -15.30
CA ASN A 221 22.79 -16.31 -14.45
C ASN A 221 23.14 -17.41 -13.44
N ARG A 222 22.16 -18.14 -12.91
CA ARG A 222 22.42 -19.32 -12.08
C ARG A 222 23.19 -20.41 -12.84
N GLN A 223 22.90 -20.64 -14.11
CA GLN A 223 23.66 -21.58 -14.95
C GLN A 223 25.09 -21.08 -15.19
N ILE A 224 25.25 -19.81 -15.57
CA ILE A 224 26.58 -19.19 -15.78
C ILE A 224 27.45 -19.30 -14.51
N ILE A 225 26.86 -19.05 -13.33
CA ILE A 225 27.55 -19.19 -12.04
C ILE A 225 27.89 -20.66 -11.75
N ALA A 226 26.99 -21.60 -12.04
CA ALA A 226 27.25 -23.03 -11.89
C ALA A 226 28.39 -23.51 -12.80
N ASP A 227 28.54 -22.90 -13.97
CA ASP A 227 29.65 -23.12 -14.90
C ASP A 227 30.95 -22.40 -14.51
N GLY A 228 31.00 -21.76 -13.33
CA GLY A 228 32.17 -21.04 -12.82
C GLY A 228 32.44 -19.68 -13.47
N LEU A 229 31.49 -19.14 -14.23
CA LEU A 229 31.61 -17.87 -14.94
C LEU A 229 30.88 -16.73 -14.19
N THR A 230 31.32 -15.50 -14.40
CA THR A 230 30.67 -14.30 -13.84
C THR A 230 29.64 -13.72 -14.81
N PRO A 231 28.35 -13.58 -14.41
CA PRO A 231 27.34 -12.99 -15.27
C PRO A 231 27.61 -11.53 -15.59
N ARG A 232 27.67 -11.19 -16.90
CA ARG A 232 27.87 -9.80 -17.37
C ARG A 232 26.68 -8.87 -17.08
N LYS A 233 25.46 -9.42 -16.92
CA LYS A 233 24.24 -8.65 -16.69
C LYS A 233 23.41 -9.32 -15.61
N THR A 234 23.15 -8.59 -14.53
CA THR A 234 22.35 -9.05 -13.40
C THR A 234 20.97 -8.42 -13.35
N VAL A 235 20.77 -7.27 -14.02
CA VAL A 235 19.50 -6.57 -14.06
C VAL A 235 18.92 -6.60 -15.47
N PHE A 236 17.67 -7.04 -15.59
CA PHE A 236 16.90 -6.99 -16.82
C PHE A 236 16.27 -5.61 -16.98
N GLN A 237 16.48 -5.01 -18.15
CA GLN A 237 15.93 -3.72 -18.52
C GLN A 237 15.01 -3.86 -19.72
N THR A 238 13.81 -3.28 -19.64
CA THR A 238 12.91 -3.23 -20.81
C THR A 238 13.42 -2.20 -21.83
N GLN A 239 13.03 -2.34 -23.10
CA GLN A 239 13.40 -1.36 -24.14
C GLN A 239 12.94 0.06 -23.80
N LYS A 240 11.77 0.21 -23.17
CA LYS A 240 11.25 1.51 -22.76
C LYS A 240 12.02 2.07 -21.56
N GLU A 241 12.36 1.22 -20.60
CA GLU A 241 13.21 1.61 -19.47
C GLU A 241 14.61 2.03 -19.92
N PHE A 242 15.19 1.34 -20.90
CA PHE A 242 16.43 1.76 -21.56
C PHE A 242 16.31 3.17 -22.14
N LEU A 243 15.25 3.43 -22.91
CA LEU A 243 15.01 4.76 -23.47
C LEU A 243 14.85 5.81 -22.37
N ARG A 244 14.05 5.56 -21.33
CA ARG A 244 13.85 6.52 -20.23
C ARG A 244 15.17 6.89 -19.56
N ASN A 245 16.01 5.91 -19.21
CA ASN A 245 17.28 6.17 -18.56
C ASN A 245 18.26 6.92 -19.47
N ALA A 246 18.34 6.53 -20.76
CA ALA A 246 19.19 7.22 -21.73
C ALA A 246 18.75 8.67 -21.98
N ILE A 247 17.44 8.92 -22.03
CA ILE A 247 16.87 10.26 -22.17
C ILE A 247 17.16 11.10 -20.92
N GLU A 248 16.91 10.57 -19.72
CA GLU A 248 17.19 11.27 -18.45
C GLU A 248 18.66 11.70 -18.38
N GLU A 249 19.59 10.80 -18.72
CA GLU A 249 21.02 11.08 -18.67
C GLU A 249 21.48 12.04 -19.78
N ALA A 250 21.00 11.88 -21.01
CA ALA A 250 21.35 12.79 -22.10
C ALA A 250 20.75 14.19 -21.87
N ALA A 251 19.51 14.28 -21.39
CA ALA A 251 18.83 15.54 -21.16
C ALA A 251 19.46 16.35 -20.02
N ALA A 252 19.95 15.69 -18.97
CA ALA A 252 20.58 16.36 -17.83
C ALA A 252 21.82 17.19 -18.20
N SER A 253 22.53 16.82 -19.28
CA SER A 253 23.73 17.54 -19.74
C SER A 253 23.49 18.42 -20.96
N SER A 254 22.32 18.32 -21.59
CA SER A 254 22.04 19.02 -22.85
C SER A 254 21.53 20.43 -22.61
N CYS A 255 22.07 21.39 -23.35
CA CYS A 255 21.60 22.79 -23.37
C CYS A 255 20.84 23.12 -24.66
N SER A 256 20.80 22.21 -25.65
CA SER A 256 20.04 22.37 -26.89
C SER A 256 19.53 21.03 -27.43
N LEU A 257 18.59 21.10 -28.38
CA LEU A 257 18.03 19.91 -29.05
C LEU A 257 19.08 19.16 -29.87
N GLU A 258 20.01 19.87 -30.51
CA GLU A 258 21.08 19.32 -31.33
C GLU A 258 22.08 18.55 -30.47
N GLU A 259 22.50 19.12 -29.34
CA GLU A 259 23.38 18.47 -28.37
C GLU A 259 22.72 17.20 -27.81
N TYR A 260 21.45 17.29 -27.46
CA TYR A 260 20.66 16.16 -27.00
C TYR A 260 20.56 15.03 -28.04
N GLN A 261 20.24 15.36 -29.29
CA GLN A 261 20.14 14.38 -30.37
C GLN A 261 21.49 13.72 -30.66
N LYS A 262 22.58 14.50 -30.63
CA LYS A 262 23.95 13.99 -30.78
C LYS A 262 24.30 13.01 -29.66
N LEU A 263 24.06 13.38 -28.40
CA LEU A 263 24.33 12.53 -27.23
C LEU A 263 23.54 11.22 -27.28
N LEU A 264 22.25 11.28 -27.64
CA LEU A 264 21.42 10.08 -27.80
C LEU A 264 21.98 9.12 -28.86
N LEU A 265 22.44 9.66 -29.99
CA LEU A 265 22.97 8.86 -31.09
C LEU A 265 24.35 8.27 -30.74
N GLU A 266 25.28 9.09 -30.26
CA GLU A 266 26.67 8.69 -30.01
C GLU A 266 26.79 7.72 -28.83
N LYS A 267 26.13 8.03 -27.71
CA LYS A 267 26.28 7.25 -26.47
C LYS A 267 25.37 6.03 -26.40
N TYR A 268 24.17 6.12 -26.98
CA TYR A 268 23.14 5.09 -26.82
C TYR A 268 22.64 4.49 -28.14
N SER A 269 23.10 5.01 -29.28
CA SER A 269 22.60 4.61 -30.61
C SER A 269 21.08 4.77 -30.74
N ILE A 270 20.50 5.77 -30.07
CA ILE A 270 19.08 6.10 -30.14
C ILE A 270 18.88 7.18 -31.21
N ARG A 271 17.95 6.98 -32.13
CA ARG A 271 17.56 8.01 -33.10
C ARG A 271 16.31 8.74 -32.61
N LEU A 272 16.38 10.07 -32.55
CA LEU A 272 15.25 10.93 -32.29
C LEU A 272 14.56 11.32 -33.61
N LYS A 273 13.22 11.31 -33.61
CA LYS A 273 12.39 11.85 -34.67
C LYS A 273 11.40 12.84 -34.07
N THR A 274 11.34 14.04 -34.63
CA THR A 274 10.32 15.05 -34.32
C THR A 274 9.26 15.05 -35.40
N SER A 275 7.98 14.96 -35.02
CA SER A 275 6.86 15.03 -35.96
C SER A 275 5.66 15.70 -35.31
N ARG A 276 5.14 16.77 -35.92
CA ARG A 276 4.01 17.57 -35.40
C ARG A 276 4.24 18.01 -33.94
N GLY A 277 5.47 18.47 -33.63
CA GLY A 277 5.87 18.89 -32.28
C GLY A 277 6.08 17.77 -31.26
N ARG A 278 6.05 16.49 -31.67
CA ARG A 278 6.19 15.35 -30.75
C ARG A 278 7.47 14.58 -30.98
N PHE A 279 8.08 14.12 -29.90
CA PHE A 279 9.26 13.28 -29.92
C PHE A 279 8.92 11.80 -30.03
N SER A 280 9.75 11.09 -30.79
CA SER A 280 9.69 9.67 -31.02
C SER A 280 11.10 9.10 -31.05
N TYR A 281 11.32 8.03 -30.30
CA TYR A 281 12.65 7.45 -30.06
C TYR A 281 12.77 6.07 -30.69
N LEU A 282 13.81 5.84 -31.49
CA LEU A 282 14.14 4.52 -32.03
C LEU A 282 15.18 3.85 -31.16
N HIS A 283 14.75 2.82 -30.43
CA HIS A 283 15.65 1.95 -29.67
C HIS A 283 16.55 1.15 -30.65
N PRO A 284 17.86 0.96 -30.36
CA PRO A 284 18.81 0.32 -31.29
C PRO A 284 18.41 -1.10 -31.73
N LYS A 285 17.74 -1.85 -30.85
CA LYS A 285 17.20 -3.20 -31.11
C LYS A 285 15.74 -3.23 -31.57
N ARG A 286 15.24 -2.17 -32.22
CA ARG A 286 13.84 -2.05 -32.63
C ARG A 286 13.72 -1.40 -34.01
N SER A 287 12.76 -1.85 -34.81
CA SER A 287 12.49 -1.29 -36.15
C SER A 287 11.49 -0.13 -36.14
N LYS A 288 10.65 -0.03 -35.10
CA LYS A 288 9.61 0.99 -34.97
C LYS A 288 9.90 1.95 -33.82
N TYR A 289 9.64 3.23 -34.03
CA TYR A 289 9.77 4.26 -32.99
C TYR A 289 8.81 4.04 -31.81
N ILE A 290 9.21 4.53 -30.64
CA ILE A 290 8.40 4.64 -29.43
C ILE A 290 8.14 6.12 -29.18
N THR A 291 6.88 6.51 -29.13
CA THR A 291 6.48 7.92 -28.95
C THR A 291 6.65 8.36 -27.49
N GLU A 292 6.87 9.65 -27.26
CA GLU A 292 6.95 10.27 -25.93
C GLU A 292 5.79 9.87 -24.99
N ARG A 293 4.55 9.80 -25.51
CA ARG A 293 3.34 9.42 -24.76
C ARG A 293 3.38 8.01 -24.17
N MET A 294 4.23 7.14 -24.71
CA MET A 294 4.43 5.78 -24.24
C MET A 294 5.47 5.68 -23.12
N LEU A 295 6.28 6.73 -22.94
CA LEU A 295 7.34 6.84 -21.94
C LEU A 295 6.91 7.70 -20.74
N GLY A 296 6.14 8.77 -20.99
CA GLY A 296 5.67 9.72 -19.97
C GLY A 296 5.90 11.18 -20.40
N THR A 297 5.34 12.15 -19.69
CA THR A 297 5.45 13.58 -20.05
C THR A 297 6.87 14.12 -19.93
N HIS A 298 7.70 13.60 -19.01
CA HIS A 298 9.11 13.98 -18.87
C HIS A 298 10.00 13.61 -20.06
N TYR A 299 9.48 12.84 -21.00
CA TYR A 299 10.20 12.41 -22.20
C TYR A 299 9.65 13.05 -23.47
N GLY A 300 8.72 14.00 -23.33
CA GLY A 300 8.12 14.74 -24.43
C GLY A 300 8.82 16.06 -24.72
N ALA A 301 8.52 16.61 -25.90
CA ALA A 301 9.12 17.84 -26.37
C ALA A 301 8.93 19.01 -25.38
N ASP A 302 7.70 19.22 -24.90
CA ASP A 302 7.37 20.37 -24.03
C ASP A 302 8.20 20.42 -22.74
N TYR A 303 8.46 19.26 -22.12
CA TYR A 303 9.27 19.18 -20.91
C TYR A 303 10.75 19.32 -21.21
N LEU A 304 11.24 18.59 -22.21
CA LEU A 304 12.67 18.53 -22.51
C LEU A 304 13.21 19.85 -23.06
N LEU A 305 12.44 20.55 -23.90
CA LEU A 305 12.84 21.86 -24.42
C LEU A 305 13.02 22.89 -23.28
N LYS A 306 12.08 22.94 -22.34
CA LYS A 306 12.20 23.78 -21.13
C LYS A 306 13.42 23.41 -20.29
N LEU A 307 13.67 22.11 -20.11
CA LEU A 307 14.84 21.64 -19.38
C LEU A 307 16.16 22.08 -20.03
N PHE A 308 16.22 22.09 -21.36
CA PHE A 308 17.42 22.55 -22.08
C PHE A 308 17.66 24.06 -21.89
N GLU A 309 16.60 24.87 -21.90
CA GLU A 309 16.67 26.31 -21.60
C GLU A 309 17.21 26.54 -20.17
N GLU A 310 16.69 25.83 -19.18
CA GLU A 310 17.17 25.92 -17.79
C GLU A 310 18.64 25.51 -17.65
N ASN A 311 19.07 24.46 -18.37
CA ASN A 311 20.45 24.00 -18.37
C ASN A 311 21.39 25.02 -19.02
N ALA A 312 20.95 25.69 -20.10
CA ALA A 312 21.70 26.74 -20.75
C ALA A 312 21.95 27.92 -19.80
N ILE A 313 20.92 28.37 -19.08
CA ILE A 313 21.02 29.45 -18.06
C ILE A 313 22.00 29.05 -16.96
N LYS A 314 21.84 27.87 -16.35
CA LYS A 314 22.73 27.37 -15.30
C LYS A 314 24.19 27.28 -15.76
N ARG A 315 24.42 26.95 -17.03
CA ARG A 315 25.76 26.89 -17.61
C ARG A 315 26.37 28.27 -17.78
N GLU A 316 25.58 29.28 -18.13
CA GLU A 316 26.04 30.67 -18.18
C GLU A 316 26.35 31.23 -16.80
N ASP A 317 25.48 30.99 -15.81
CA ASP A 317 25.71 31.43 -14.43
C ASP A 317 26.97 30.79 -13.83
N LYS A 318 27.19 29.50 -14.09
CA LYS A 318 28.42 28.81 -13.67
C LYS A 318 29.67 29.33 -14.38
N LYS A 319 29.55 29.84 -15.61
CA LYS A 319 30.67 30.53 -16.28
C LYS A 319 30.93 31.90 -15.65
N ARG A 320 29.89 32.62 -15.22
CA ARG A 320 30.02 33.92 -14.54
C ARG A 320 30.65 33.79 -13.15
N LEU A 321 30.24 32.80 -12.36
CA LEU A 321 30.81 32.50 -11.03
C LEU A 321 32.26 31.97 -11.06
N ASN A 322 32.74 31.50 -12.22
CA ASN A 322 34.12 31.03 -12.39
C ASN A 322 35.04 32.08 -13.05
N ALA A 323 34.56 33.31 -13.25
CA ALA A 323 35.42 34.43 -13.62
C ALA A 323 36.17 34.92 -12.36
N PRO A 324 37.44 35.36 -12.45
CA PRO A 324 38.16 35.86 -11.28
C PRO A 324 37.58 37.22 -10.88
N GLU A 325 36.93 37.30 -9.71
CA GLU A 325 36.63 38.58 -9.06
C GLU A 325 37.80 38.95 -8.15
N GLU A 326 38.50 40.04 -8.52
CA GLU A 326 39.27 40.84 -7.58
C GLU A 326 38.30 41.43 -6.56
N TYR A 327 38.51 41.14 -5.28
CA TYR A 327 37.78 41.78 -4.19
C TYR A 327 38.75 42.60 -3.33
N ASP A 328 38.49 43.90 -3.31
CA ASP A 328 39.04 44.86 -2.36
C ASP A 328 38.40 44.64 -0.98
N THR A 329 39.23 44.69 0.05
CA THR A 329 38.86 44.53 1.45
C THR A 329 38.33 45.82 2.05
N GLU A 330 37.07 45.86 2.48
CA GLU A 330 36.66 46.70 3.62
C GLU A 330 35.61 45.99 4.50
N VAL A 331 35.98 45.82 5.76
CA VAL A 331 35.15 45.34 6.87
C VAL A 331 34.80 46.54 7.74
N LYS A 332 33.55 46.69 8.19
CA LYS A 332 33.19 47.27 9.51
C LYS A 332 31.75 46.87 9.95
N PRO A 333 31.43 46.95 11.26
CA PRO A 333 30.58 45.97 11.96
C PRO A 333 29.32 46.54 12.63
N SER A 334 28.41 45.68 13.08
CA SER A 334 27.43 45.91 14.18
C SER A 334 26.67 44.59 14.46
N THR A 335 26.12 44.22 15.61
CA THR A 335 26.13 44.65 17.03
C THR A 335 25.41 43.53 17.81
N ASN A 336 25.83 43.27 19.05
CA ASN A 336 25.18 42.34 20.00
C ASN A 336 23.75 42.75 20.38
N ARG A 337 22.89 41.78 20.71
CA ARG A 337 21.95 41.87 21.85
C ARG A 337 21.76 40.51 22.52
N ASP A 338 22.01 40.52 23.83
CA ASP A 338 21.69 39.52 24.84
C ASP A 338 20.17 39.33 24.99
N SER A 339 19.77 38.16 25.51
CA SER A 339 18.77 37.96 26.57
C SER A 339 18.67 36.48 26.96
N THR A 340 18.93 36.21 28.24
CA THR A 340 18.73 34.96 29.01
C THR A 340 17.28 34.42 29.02
N PRO A 341 17.04 33.10 29.16
CA PRO A 341 15.73 32.55 29.50
C PRO A 341 15.60 32.20 31.00
N GLU A 342 14.44 32.55 31.57
CA GLU A 342 13.96 32.16 32.91
C GLU A 342 13.35 30.74 32.88
N GLN A 343 13.43 30.08 34.04
CA GLN A 343 12.98 28.70 34.29
C GLN A 343 11.48 28.64 34.63
N GLU A 344 10.76 27.65 34.09
CA GLU A 344 9.51 27.14 34.67
C GLU A 344 9.48 25.59 34.61
N GLU A 345 8.97 24.99 35.69
CA GLU A 345 8.92 23.54 35.98
C GLU A 345 7.86 22.75 35.18
N PRO A 346 7.96 21.41 35.12
CA PRO A 346 7.51 20.63 33.97
C PRO A 346 6.01 20.35 33.98
N MET A 347 5.32 20.81 32.94
CA MET A 347 4.04 20.22 32.53
C MET A 347 4.29 18.82 31.97
N ALA A 348 3.47 17.84 32.36
CA ALA A 348 3.49 16.50 31.77
C ALA A 348 3.37 16.59 30.24
N ILE A 349 4.50 16.41 29.55
CA ILE A 349 4.60 16.56 28.10
C ILE A 349 3.80 15.44 27.45
N LEU A 350 2.69 15.81 26.81
CA LEU A 350 2.06 14.97 25.80
C LEU A 350 3.11 14.71 24.71
N PHE A 351 3.46 13.45 24.45
CA PHE A 351 4.40 13.11 23.41
C PHE A 351 3.90 13.63 22.06
N VAL A 352 4.62 14.62 21.51
CA VAL A 352 4.47 15.11 20.14
C VAL A 352 5.71 14.65 19.39
N LYS A 353 5.52 13.84 18.36
CA LYS A 353 6.60 13.25 17.59
C LYS A 353 7.47 14.33 16.94
N SER A 354 8.78 14.31 17.17
CA SER A 354 9.73 15.23 16.51
C SER A 354 10.27 14.69 15.17
N ASP A 355 10.85 15.59 14.37
CA ASP A 355 11.53 15.28 13.10
C ASP A 355 13.02 14.89 13.29
N LEU A 356 13.42 14.47 14.49
CA LEU A 356 14.81 14.10 14.80
C LEU A 356 15.29 12.91 13.97
N ARG A 357 16.52 13.02 13.45
CA ARG A 357 17.19 11.94 12.71
C ARG A 357 18.47 11.51 13.40
N LEU A 358 18.85 10.26 13.15
CA LEU A 358 20.12 9.71 13.65
C LEU A 358 21.29 10.46 13.03
N VAL A 359 22.21 11.01 13.84
CA VAL A 359 23.45 11.57 13.33
C VAL A 359 24.39 10.44 12.88
N THR A 360 25.14 10.69 11.82
CA THR A 360 25.87 9.63 11.12
C THR A 360 27.33 9.63 11.55
N ASP A 361 27.86 8.48 11.94
CA ASP A 361 29.29 8.37 12.20
C ASP A 361 30.07 8.47 10.86
N LEU A 362 30.89 9.51 10.75
CA LEU A 362 31.70 9.75 9.55
C LEU A 362 32.80 8.69 9.38
N GLN A 363 33.29 8.08 10.46
CA GLN A 363 34.37 7.10 10.39
C GLN A 363 33.91 5.79 9.75
N THR A 364 32.63 5.44 9.88
CA THR A 364 32.04 4.23 9.30
C THR A 364 31.33 4.47 7.96
N CYS A 365 31.20 5.73 7.53
CA CYS A 365 30.53 6.08 6.27
C CYS A 365 31.48 6.01 5.06
N VAL A 366 31.45 4.88 4.33
CA VAL A 366 32.26 4.63 3.12
C VAL A 366 32.15 5.77 2.09
N LYS A 367 30.96 6.35 1.92
CA LYS A 367 30.74 7.47 0.98
C LYS A 367 31.38 8.78 1.46
N ALA A 368 31.45 9.01 2.78
CA ALA A 368 32.14 10.17 3.36
C ALA A 368 33.65 10.02 3.28
N GLN A 369 34.18 8.80 3.35
CA GLN A 369 35.60 8.54 3.15
C GLN A 369 36.06 8.77 1.70
N GLN A 370 35.19 8.50 0.72
CA GLN A 370 35.50 8.58 -0.71
C GLN A 370 35.30 9.98 -1.32
N SER A 371 34.60 10.89 -0.64
CA SER A 371 34.29 12.22 -1.19
C SER A 371 34.31 13.30 -0.11
N ALA A 372 35.26 14.23 -0.23
CA ALA A 372 35.37 15.38 0.67
C ALA A 372 34.12 16.28 0.64
N ALA A 373 33.51 16.47 -0.53
CA ALA A 373 32.27 17.24 -0.67
C ALA A 373 31.09 16.57 0.04
N TYR A 374 30.96 15.24 -0.08
CA TYR A 374 29.95 14.49 0.64
C TYR A 374 30.21 14.47 2.15
N ALA A 375 31.46 14.32 2.57
CA ALA A 375 31.86 14.41 3.97
C ALA A 375 31.46 15.76 4.59
N ASN A 376 31.71 16.87 3.90
CA ASN A 376 31.32 18.20 4.38
C ASN A 376 29.80 18.37 4.46
N LYS A 377 29.04 17.83 3.49
CA LYS A 377 27.57 17.82 3.55
C LYS A 377 27.06 17.02 4.75
N VAL A 378 27.66 15.87 5.03
CA VAL A 378 27.31 15.02 6.18
C VAL A 378 27.66 15.71 7.50
N LYS A 379 28.84 16.36 7.62
CA LYS A 379 29.21 17.17 8.79
C LYS A 379 28.18 18.26 9.09
N LEU A 380 27.78 19.01 8.06
CA LEU A 380 26.78 20.07 8.21
C LEU A 380 25.41 19.50 8.64
N SER A 381 25.01 18.37 8.06
CA SER A 381 23.76 17.69 8.45
C SER A 381 23.82 17.19 9.90
N ASN A 382 24.92 16.57 10.30
CA ASN A 382 25.13 16.08 11.66
C ASN A 382 25.10 17.22 12.66
N LEU A 383 25.76 18.35 12.39
CA LEU A 383 25.76 19.51 13.26
C LEU A 383 24.33 20.03 13.49
N LYS A 384 23.50 20.05 12.44
CA LYS A 384 22.08 20.41 12.56
C LYS A 384 21.29 19.41 13.41
N GLU A 385 21.49 18.11 13.20
CA GLU A 385 20.78 17.09 13.99
C GLU A 385 21.26 17.03 15.46
N MET A 386 22.54 17.30 15.72
CA MET A 386 23.07 17.45 17.08
C MET A 386 22.43 18.65 17.78
N ALA A 387 22.35 19.81 17.11
CA ALA A 387 21.71 21.00 17.68
C ALA A 387 20.22 20.76 18.00
N LYS A 388 19.48 20.10 17.09
CA LYS A 388 18.09 19.70 17.37
C LYS A 388 17.98 18.72 18.54
N THR A 389 18.92 17.78 18.66
CA THR A 389 18.95 16.81 19.77
C THR A 389 19.16 17.52 21.10
N VAL A 390 20.04 18.52 21.15
CA VAL A 390 20.25 19.36 22.35
C VAL A 390 18.98 20.15 22.69
N ALA A 391 18.33 20.77 21.69
CA ALA A 391 17.06 21.47 21.89
C ALA A 391 15.98 20.53 22.46
N TYR A 392 15.85 19.32 21.90
CA TYR A 392 14.91 18.31 22.38
C TYR A 392 15.14 17.93 23.86
N ILE A 393 16.40 17.72 24.25
CA ILE A 393 16.79 17.40 25.63
C ILE A 393 16.38 18.53 26.58
N GLN A 394 16.63 19.77 26.19
CA GLN A 394 16.27 20.95 26.96
C GLN A 394 14.74 21.10 27.07
N GLU A 395 14.02 20.97 25.96
CA GLU A 395 12.55 21.04 25.92
C GLU A 395 11.88 19.95 26.76
N HIS A 396 12.48 18.77 26.85
CA HIS A 396 11.94 17.62 27.59
C HIS A 396 12.49 17.49 29.01
N GLY A 397 13.31 18.45 29.48
CA GLY A 397 13.83 18.47 30.85
C GLY A 397 14.79 17.32 31.17
N TYR A 398 15.50 16.80 30.18
CA TYR A 398 16.50 15.75 30.40
C TYR A 398 17.83 16.37 30.86
N ASP A 399 17.95 16.61 32.18
CA ASP A 399 19.11 17.29 32.76
C ASP A 399 20.40 16.45 32.74
N THR A 400 20.28 15.11 32.68
CA THR A 400 21.41 14.18 32.67
C THR A 400 21.22 13.03 31.68
N ARG A 401 22.33 12.35 31.33
CA ARG A 401 22.26 11.13 30.50
C ARG A 401 21.50 10.00 31.21
N ASP A 402 21.58 9.95 32.54
CA ASP A 402 20.93 8.93 33.36
C ASP A 402 19.42 9.18 33.44
N SER A 403 18.98 10.45 33.61
CA SER A 403 17.54 10.79 33.56
C SER A 403 16.90 10.48 32.20
N LEU A 404 17.65 10.61 31.10
CA LEU A 404 17.20 10.18 29.78
C LEU A 404 17.09 8.64 29.67
N GLU A 405 18.03 7.89 30.26
CA GLU A 405 18.01 6.42 30.25
C GLU A 405 16.87 5.86 31.10
N ASP A 406 16.58 6.50 32.24
CA ASP A 406 15.48 6.13 33.13
C ASP A 406 14.14 6.31 32.41
N SER A 407 13.92 7.47 31.77
CA SER A 407 12.75 7.73 30.93
C SER A 407 12.66 6.73 29.77
N PHE A 408 13.76 6.44 29.07
CA PHE A 408 13.79 5.44 28.02
C PHE A 408 13.38 4.04 28.52
N SER A 409 13.88 3.64 29.69
CA SER A 409 13.58 2.36 30.33
C SER A 409 12.11 2.26 30.74
N GLU A 410 11.54 3.34 31.27
CA GLU A 410 10.13 3.46 31.63
C GLU A 410 9.22 3.34 30.39
N ILE A 411 9.49 4.13 29.35
CA ILE A 411 8.74 4.08 28.08
C ILE A 411 8.85 2.70 27.41
N LYS A 412 10.03 2.06 27.45
CA LYS A 412 10.23 0.69 26.97
C LYS A 412 9.40 -0.32 27.76
N SER A 413 9.31 -0.16 29.08
CA SER A 413 8.46 -0.98 29.96
C SER A 413 6.98 -0.81 29.60
N HIS A 414 6.51 0.43 29.44
CA HIS A 414 5.14 0.71 29.02
C HIS A 414 4.80 0.14 27.64
N ALA A 415 5.69 0.32 26.64
CA ALA A 415 5.50 -0.25 25.31
C ALA A 415 5.38 -1.78 25.35
N SER A 416 6.21 -2.44 26.16
CA SER A 416 6.16 -3.89 26.38
C SER A 416 4.87 -4.32 27.08
N GLY A 417 4.45 -3.59 28.12
CA GLY A 417 3.20 -3.81 28.85
C GLY A 417 1.97 -3.71 27.94
N SER A 418 1.81 -2.57 27.25
CA SER A 418 0.69 -2.36 26.34
C SER A 418 0.65 -3.36 25.18
N ARG A 419 1.82 -3.85 24.71
CA ARG A 419 1.88 -4.92 23.71
C ARG A 419 1.34 -6.25 24.25
N LYS A 420 1.66 -6.60 25.51
CA LYS A 420 1.12 -7.81 26.17
C LYS A 420 -0.39 -7.70 26.36
N ASP A 421 -0.88 -6.54 26.76
CA ASP A 421 -2.31 -6.28 26.93
C ASP A 421 -3.07 -6.36 25.60
N LEU A 422 -2.50 -5.79 24.53
CA LEU A 422 -3.06 -5.86 23.18
C LEU A 422 -3.21 -7.31 22.74
N LYS A 423 -2.14 -8.11 22.89
CA LYS A 423 -2.16 -9.54 22.56
C LYS A 423 -3.20 -10.30 23.38
N SER A 424 -3.31 -10.02 24.68
CA SER A 424 -4.31 -10.63 25.57
C SER A 424 -5.74 -10.35 25.11
N VAL A 425 -6.04 -9.11 24.71
CA VAL A 425 -7.37 -8.74 24.18
C VAL A 425 -7.63 -9.38 22.81
N GLU A 426 -6.64 -9.44 21.93
CA GLU A 426 -6.76 -10.12 20.62
C GLU A 426 -7.02 -11.62 20.77
N ASP A 427 -6.33 -12.28 21.71
CA ASP A 427 -6.55 -13.69 22.03
C ASP A 427 -7.95 -13.95 22.59
N LYS A 428 -8.46 -13.06 23.45
CA LYS A 428 -9.86 -13.11 23.95
C LYS A 428 -10.85 -12.92 22.81
N LEU A 429 -10.60 -11.96 21.92
CA LEU A 429 -11.47 -11.65 20.79
C LEU A 429 -11.53 -12.82 19.79
N ARG A 430 -10.41 -13.51 19.56
CA ARG A 430 -10.37 -14.76 18.78
C ARG A 430 -11.29 -15.82 19.40
N LYS A 431 -11.15 -16.08 20.71
CA LYS A 431 -11.99 -17.06 21.43
C LYS A 431 -13.48 -16.72 21.35
N VAL A 432 -13.85 -15.46 21.55
CA VAL A 432 -15.25 -15.01 21.47
C VAL A 432 -15.79 -15.15 20.04
N ASN A 433 -15.00 -14.81 19.01
CA ASN A 433 -15.43 -15.00 17.62
C ASN A 433 -15.66 -16.48 17.28
N GLU A 434 -14.78 -17.39 17.72
CA GLU A 434 -14.98 -18.84 17.57
C GLU A 434 -16.28 -19.30 18.26
N GLN A 435 -16.53 -18.83 19.48
CA GLN A 435 -17.78 -19.13 20.19
C GLN A 435 -19.01 -18.58 19.47
N ILE A 436 -18.96 -17.37 18.89
CA ILE A 436 -20.04 -16.80 18.08
C ILE A 436 -20.31 -17.66 16.85
N HIS A 437 -19.24 -18.06 16.14
CA HIS A 437 -19.34 -18.88 14.93
C HIS A 437 -20.06 -20.21 15.22
N TYR A 438 -19.56 -20.97 16.19
CA TYR A 438 -20.15 -22.27 16.53
C TYR A 438 -21.52 -22.14 17.20
N THR A 439 -21.77 -21.08 17.98
CA THR A 439 -23.12 -20.80 18.51
C THR A 439 -24.11 -20.51 17.37
N GLY A 440 -23.68 -19.75 16.35
CA GLY A 440 -24.47 -19.50 15.15
C GLY A 440 -24.80 -20.79 14.38
N GLN A 441 -23.79 -21.61 14.10
CA GLN A 441 -23.97 -22.92 13.45
C GLN A 441 -24.89 -23.85 14.24
N TYR A 442 -24.74 -23.88 15.56
CA TYR A 442 -25.60 -24.68 16.44
C TYR A 442 -27.06 -24.24 16.36
N LEU A 443 -27.32 -22.93 16.43
CA LEU A 443 -28.67 -22.38 16.39
C LEU A 443 -29.33 -22.54 15.02
N ALA A 444 -28.59 -22.28 13.93
CA ALA A 444 -29.09 -22.38 12.56
C ALA A 444 -29.53 -23.81 12.20
N ASN A 445 -28.76 -24.82 12.63
CA ASN A 445 -29.01 -26.22 12.28
C ASN A 445 -29.82 -26.99 13.34
N LYS A 446 -30.23 -26.33 14.43
CA LYS A 446 -30.94 -26.96 15.55
C LYS A 446 -32.27 -27.58 15.13
N SER A 447 -33.04 -26.90 14.29
CA SER A 447 -34.35 -27.39 13.82
C SER A 447 -34.21 -28.63 12.94
N VAL A 448 -33.27 -28.60 11.99
CA VAL A 448 -32.95 -29.73 11.10
C VAL A 448 -32.48 -30.94 11.91
N TYR A 449 -31.59 -30.73 12.90
CA TYR A 449 -31.13 -31.80 13.76
C TYR A 449 -32.23 -32.36 14.67
N GLN A 450 -33.19 -31.53 15.12
CA GLN A 450 -34.37 -32.01 15.86
C GLN A 450 -35.28 -32.86 14.99
N GLN A 451 -35.46 -32.50 13.71
CA GLN A 451 -36.20 -33.29 12.73
C GLN A 451 -35.49 -34.62 12.45
N PHE A 452 -34.16 -34.61 12.29
CA PHE A 452 -33.34 -35.82 12.19
C PHE A 452 -33.53 -36.77 13.38
N CYS A 453 -33.55 -36.24 14.61
CA CYS A 453 -33.78 -37.04 15.82
C CYS A 453 -35.15 -37.75 15.81
N LYS A 454 -36.17 -37.11 15.22
CA LYS A 454 -37.57 -37.59 15.17
C LYS A 454 -37.91 -38.38 13.90
N ALA A 455 -37.02 -38.39 12.90
CA ALA A 455 -37.26 -39.04 11.61
C ALA A 455 -37.33 -40.58 11.77
N LYS A 456 -38.32 -41.19 11.11
CA LYS A 456 -38.49 -42.65 11.07
C LYS A 456 -37.35 -43.34 10.30
N ASN A 457 -36.88 -42.73 9.22
CA ASN A 457 -35.75 -43.22 8.42
C ASN A 457 -34.53 -42.29 8.53
N LYS A 458 -33.73 -42.49 9.58
CA LYS A 458 -32.56 -41.65 9.88
C LYS A 458 -31.46 -41.73 8.81
N GLY A 459 -31.31 -42.87 8.15
CA GLY A 459 -30.28 -43.06 7.12
C GLY A 459 -30.52 -42.20 5.88
N GLN A 460 -31.78 -42.14 5.42
CA GLN A 460 -32.15 -41.30 4.29
C GLN A 460 -32.11 -39.81 4.65
N PHE A 461 -32.65 -39.43 5.81
CA PHE A 461 -32.62 -38.04 6.28
C PHE A 461 -31.18 -37.52 6.45
N ARG A 462 -30.26 -38.37 6.91
CA ARG A 462 -28.84 -38.01 7.01
C ARG A 462 -28.20 -37.75 5.65
N LYS A 463 -28.58 -38.47 4.59
CA LYS A 463 -28.07 -38.23 3.23
C LYS A 463 -28.60 -36.92 2.66
N GLU A 464 -29.89 -36.64 2.86
CA GLU A 464 -30.54 -35.42 2.36
C GLU A 464 -30.06 -34.15 3.09
N HIS A 465 -29.74 -34.24 4.38
CA HIS A 465 -29.28 -33.12 5.21
C HIS A 465 -27.86 -33.32 5.77
N THR A 466 -26.96 -33.86 4.92
CA THR A 466 -25.61 -34.27 5.34
C THR A 466 -24.82 -33.11 5.95
N THR A 467 -24.89 -31.95 5.31
CA THR A 467 -24.12 -30.75 5.67
C THR A 467 -24.64 -30.12 6.95
N GLU A 468 -25.96 -29.94 7.09
CA GLU A 468 -26.58 -29.32 8.27
C GLU A 468 -26.36 -30.15 9.54
N ILE A 469 -26.43 -31.48 9.41
CA ILE A 469 -26.18 -32.41 10.53
C ILE A 469 -24.70 -32.37 10.92
N ALA A 470 -23.77 -32.41 9.95
CA ALA A 470 -22.34 -32.33 10.23
C ALA A 470 -21.96 -31.00 10.91
N LEU A 471 -22.49 -29.88 10.43
CA LEU A 471 -22.27 -28.55 11.02
C LEU A 471 -22.84 -28.46 12.45
N TYR A 472 -24.02 -29.02 12.70
CA TYR A 472 -24.59 -29.08 14.05
C TYR A 472 -23.75 -29.94 15.00
N GLU A 473 -23.32 -31.13 14.56
CA GLU A 473 -22.50 -32.04 15.36
C GLU A 473 -21.14 -31.42 15.72
N ALA A 474 -20.48 -30.78 14.75
CA ALA A 474 -19.23 -30.06 14.95
C ALA A 474 -19.39 -28.90 15.95
N ALA A 475 -20.41 -28.06 15.76
CA ALA A 475 -20.71 -26.95 16.66
C ALA A 475 -21.02 -27.42 18.09
N ARG A 476 -21.82 -28.49 18.23
CA ARG A 476 -22.14 -29.07 19.53
C ARG A 476 -20.92 -29.65 20.23
N LYS A 477 -19.99 -30.29 19.49
CA LYS A 477 -18.73 -30.80 20.04
C LYS A 477 -17.85 -29.67 20.55
N PHE A 478 -17.68 -28.61 19.76
CA PHE A 478 -16.89 -27.45 20.15
C PHE A 478 -17.45 -26.75 21.40
N LEU A 479 -18.74 -26.45 21.41
CA LEU A 479 -19.38 -25.74 22.53
C LEU A 479 -19.34 -26.57 23.83
N LYS A 480 -19.50 -27.90 23.74
CA LYS A 480 -19.34 -28.78 24.92
C LYS A 480 -17.92 -28.80 25.49
N GLY A 481 -16.90 -28.66 24.64
CA GLY A 481 -15.50 -28.63 25.08
C GLY A 481 -15.12 -27.33 25.81
N GLN A 482 -15.90 -26.26 25.64
CA GLN A 482 -15.65 -24.93 26.20
C GLN A 482 -16.51 -24.60 27.44
N SER A 483 -17.63 -25.32 27.66
CA SER A 483 -18.54 -25.09 28.78
C SER A 483 -18.20 -25.94 30.01
N THR A 484 -17.92 -25.31 31.16
CA THR A 484 -17.74 -26.01 32.46
C THR A 484 -19.06 -26.53 33.03
N ASP A 485 -20.17 -25.83 32.77
CA ASP A 485 -21.48 -26.09 33.40
C ASP A 485 -22.48 -26.75 32.42
N GLY A 486 -22.02 -27.16 31.23
CA GLY A 486 -22.87 -27.73 30.18
C GLY A 486 -23.90 -26.78 29.55
N ARG A 487 -23.95 -25.51 29.99
CA ARG A 487 -24.80 -24.45 29.42
C ARG A 487 -24.17 -23.88 28.16
N LEU A 488 -25.01 -23.66 27.15
CA LEU A 488 -24.59 -23.07 25.88
C LEU A 488 -24.42 -21.55 26.01
N PRO A 489 -23.37 -20.97 25.41
CA PRO A 489 -23.20 -19.52 25.35
C PRO A 489 -24.40 -18.81 24.73
N SER A 490 -24.80 -17.67 25.31
CA SER A 490 -25.86 -16.83 24.74
C SER A 490 -25.30 -15.96 23.63
N MET A 491 -25.86 -16.06 22.42
CA MET A 491 -25.46 -15.25 21.26
C MET A 491 -25.51 -13.74 21.55
N LYS A 492 -26.48 -13.27 22.34
CA LYS A 492 -26.60 -11.86 22.72
C LYS A 492 -25.44 -11.42 23.62
N LEU A 493 -25.05 -12.25 24.58
CA LEU A 493 -23.94 -11.95 25.50
C LEU A 493 -22.60 -11.97 24.78
N LEU A 494 -22.37 -12.97 23.90
CA LEU A 494 -21.14 -13.06 23.13
C LEU A 494 -20.92 -11.86 22.19
N LYS A 495 -21.99 -11.37 21.54
CA LYS A 495 -21.91 -10.16 20.72
C LYS A 495 -21.59 -8.92 21.55
N ALA A 496 -22.23 -8.76 22.72
CA ALA A 496 -21.93 -7.64 23.62
C ALA A 496 -20.49 -7.70 24.17
N GLU A 497 -19.99 -8.90 24.47
CA GLU A 497 -18.60 -9.11 24.90
C GLU A 497 -17.61 -8.79 23.79
N LYS A 498 -17.88 -9.22 22.54
CA LYS A 498 -17.10 -8.85 21.37
C LYS A 498 -17.02 -7.34 21.20
N ASP A 499 -18.15 -6.63 21.28
CA ASP A 499 -18.19 -5.18 21.13
C ASP A 499 -17.38 -4.47 22.22
N ASN A 500 -17.43 -4.98 23.47
CA ASN A 500 -16.61 -4.48 24.56
C ASN A 500 -15.11 -4.71 24.32
N LEU A 501 -14.73 -5.92 23.88
CA LEU A 501 -13.34 -6.26 23.55
C LEU A 501 -12.82 -5.41 22.38
N LEU A 502 -13.65 -5.10 21.38
CA LEU A 502 -13.29 -4.19 20.28
C LEU A 502 -13.01 -2.77 20.77
N ARG A 503 -13.81 -2.26 21.71
CA ARG A 503 -13.56 -0.94 22.34
C ARG A 503 -12.26 -0.96 23.14
N GLN A 504 -12.03 -1.99 23.95
CA GLN A 504 -10.79 -2.14 24.72
C GLN A 504 -9.57 -2.26 23.80
N LYS A 505 -9.66 -3.03 22.73
CA LYS A 505 -8.61 -3.17 21.71
C LYS A 505 -8.26 -1.79 21.15
N LYS A 506 -9.25 -0.99 20.77
CA LYS A 506 -9.03 0.35 20.21
C LYS A 506 -8.24 1.24 21.16
N GLU A 507 -8.59 1.28 22.44
CA GLU A 507 -7.89 2.12 23.41
C GLU A 507 -6.48 1.60 23.71
N ILE A 508 -6.31 0.30 23.96
CA ILE A 508 -4.98 -0.31 24.20
C ILE A 508 -4.06 -0.15 22.98
N GLN A 509 -4.61 -0.24 21.78
CA GLN A 509 -3.85 -0.06 20.54
C GLN A 509 -3.32 1.37 20.39
N LYS A 510 -4.11 2.39 20.75
CA LYS A 510 -3.63 3.78 20.79
C LYS A 510 -2.48 3.93 21.80
N THR A 511 -2.65 3.39 23.00
CA THR A 511 -1.62 3.42 24.06
C THR A 511 -0.33 2.71 23.62
N TYR A 512 -0.44 1.54 22.99
CA TYR A 512 0.71 0.84 22.43
C TYR A 512 1.41 1.66 21.34
N HIS A 513 0.67 2.25 20.40
CA HIS A 513 1.26 3.07 19.34
C HIS A 513 1.99 4.30 19.90
N TYR A 514 1.38 4.97 20.88
CA TYR A 514 1.98 6.09 21.61
C TYR A 514 3.34 5.70 22.20
N TYR A 515 3.39 4.67 23.05
CA TYR A 515 4.64 4.27 23.71
C TYR A 515 5.66 3.67 22.74
N ARG A 516 5.22 2.97 21.69
CA ARG A 516 6.12 2.43 20.66
C ARG A 516 6.83 3.55 19.89
N ASP A 517 6.09 4.58 19.51
CA ASP A 517 6.64 5.69 18.74
C ASP A 517 7.53 6.56 19.63
N TYR A 518 7.14 6.77 20.89
CA TYR A 518 7.99 7.46 21.87
C TYR A 518 9.27 6.67 22.16
N GLN A 519 9.20 5.35 22.31
CA GLN A 519 10.38 4.50 22.47
C GLN A 519 11.35 4.64 21.28
N LYS A 520 10.86 4.68 20.04
CA LYS A 520 11.70 4.86 18.85
C LYS A 520 12.37 6.23 18.82
N GLU A 521 11.66 7.25 19.25
CA GLU A 521 12.19 8.61 19.32
C GLU A 521 13.30 8.70 20.37
N LEU A 522 13.04 8.23 21.60
CA LEU A 522 14.06 8.19 22.65
C LEU A 522 15.26 7.30 22.27
N THR A 523 15.06 6.23 21.49
CA THR A 523 16.18 5.45 20.94
C THR A 523 17.10 6.31 20.06
N THR A 524 16.50 7.17 19.23
CA THR A 524 17.23 8.08 18.34
C THR A 524 17.94 9.16 19.15
N VAL A 525 17.26 9.73 20.14
CA VAL A 525 17.82 10.75 21.05
C VAL A 525 19.00 10.18 21.85
N CYS A 526 18.85 9.02 22.48
CA CYS A 526 19.94 8.34 23.20
C CYS A 526 21.15 8.10 22.30
N SER A 527 20.92 7.60 21.08
CA SER A 527 21.99 7.34 20.11
C SER A 527 22.71 8.62 19.68
N ASN A 528 21.97 9.71 19.48
CA ASN A 528 22.53 11.01 19.14
C ASN A 528 23.32 11.60 20.31
N VAL A 529 22.82 11.49 21.54
CA VAL A 529 23.51 11.93 22.77
C VAL A 529 24.81 11.19 22.95
N ASP A 530 24.82 9.87 22.82
CA ASP A 530 26.04 9.06 22.96
C ASP A 530 27.13 9.50 21.98
N MET A 531 26.72 9.84 20.75
CA MET A 531 27.62 10.34 19.71
C MET A 531 28.08 11.78 19.94
N ILE A 532 27.23 12.66 20.50
CA ILE A 532 27.62 14.02 20.93
C ILE A 532 28.65 13.95 22.05
N LEU A 533 28.45 13.05 23.01
CA LEU A 533 29.34 12.83 24.15
C LEU A 533 30.60 12.03 23.80
N GLY A 534 30.77 11.62 22.53
CA GLY A 534 31.93 10.85 22.08
C GLY A 534 32.05 9.45 22.72
N ARG A 535 30.95 8.87 23.21
CA ARG A 535 30.95 7.54 23.80
C ARG A 535 30.89 6.47 22.68
N PRO A 536 31.78 5.46 22.69
CA PRO A 536 31.73 4.41 21.67
C PRO A 536 30.46 3.56 21.84
N HIS A 537 29.74 3.39 20.73
CA HIS A 537 28.52 2.61 20.66
C HIS A 537 28.88 1.10 20.64
N ASN A 538 28.99 0.47 21.82
CA ASN A 538 29.17 -0.98 21.93
C ASN A 538 27.90 -1.71 21.48
N LYS A 539 27.78 -1.97 20.18
CA LYS A 539 26.69 -2.74 19.54
C LYS A 539 26.62 -4.23 19.90
N GLN A 540 27.24 -4.69 20.99
CA GLN A 540 27.39 -6.12 21.26
C GLN A 540 26.36 -6.75 22.22
N THR A 541 25.53 -6.01 22.94
CA THR A 541 24.69 -6.62 23.99
C THR A 541 23.28 -7.10 23.57
N GLU A 542 22.80 -6.82 22.36
CA GLU A 542 21.44 -7.26 21.93
C GLU A 542 21.41 -8.56 21.10
N LYS A 543 22.55 -9.08 20.61
CA LYS A 543 22.58 -10.34 19.87
C LYS A 543 22.71 -11.59 20.73
N GLU A 544 23.22 -11.49 21.97
CA GLU A 544 23.43 -12.67 22.82
C GLU A 544 22.22 -13.03 23.70
N LYS A 545 21.30 -12.10 23.99
CA LYS A 545 20.10 -12.41 24.81
C LYS A 545 18.92 -13.04 24.07
N ASN A 546 18.88 -12.97 22.74
CA ASN A 546 17.81 -13.60 21.94
C ASN A 546 18.12 -15.06 21.56
N ALA A 547 19.28 -15.60 21.93
CA ALA A 547 19.62 -17.01 21.72
C ALA A 547 19.15 -17.92 22.88
N ASP A 548 18.75 -17.35 24.02
CA ASP A 548 18.47 -18.12 25.25
C ASP A 548 16.99 -18.12 25.69
N ILE A 549 16.08 -17.75 24.78
CA ILE A 549 14.64 -17.97 24.95
C ILE A 549 14.08 -18.53 23.63
N SER A 550 14.35 -19.80 23.37
CA SER A 550 13.56 -20.66 22.46
C SER A 550 12.64 -21.56 23.28
#